data_AF-A0AA38T8K7-F1
#
_entry.id   AF-A0AA38T8K7-F1
#
_cell.length_a   1.000
_cell.length_b   1.000
_cell.length_c   1.000
_cell.angle_alpha   90.00
_cell.angle_beta   90.00
_cell.angle_gamma   90.00
#
_symmetry.space_group_name_H-M   'P 1'
#
loop_
_entity.id
_entity.type
_entity.pdbx_description
1 polymer ?
#
loop_
_entity_poly.entity_id
_entity_poly.type
_entity_poly.pdbx_seq_one_letter_code
_entity_poly.pdbx_strand_id
1 'polypeptide(L)'
;MLKILSWNLNGMGKEVKRNWIKEAMLSHKLSFLCLQETKMAINSVGLVHSVWGKSNLEYVALDSIGNSSGILTVWDGDLFQLQNSSKMEGYVKVFGLWRGNNSNLGVINVYAPQGVTRKKALWENIAKELQSEPEAAWVVCGDFYEVRCTDERRGSALDSRGRKIFNDFIVTAGLTDLNLGGRRFTWMNADCSKLSKLGRFLINQNFLYGWPLSNALVLPRVLSDHCPILLDSKVVDFGPTPFKLYNSWLKLPDFVALVKERWNEELPGISNLSQIDVLSRKLRHLKTHIKRWSADLRNKMDAEVTELKSKICAIDLLAEVSPIDDSLVKERAKLRIKLNEHLETKQKADGYKTRMKTHVFFHGCINNKRSKSRIHGLNINGIWETAPEKIKNEVWDFFDKKFAEHHPIRPVISSPLFKKIMASQREWLETPSRNKRKLWDVVGKDFCEAVKHFETQQKINPGSNASFITLIPKINDPLSLADYRPINLIGCVNKVISKVLAEILKVVLDSVTSNTQTTFVKGRSILDVPLMVNELISWAKKSRKKLLLFKVDFAKAFDTLNWNFLDNTLSQMGFGDKWRAWMQGVMCTAKISVLVNGSPVGPNEVTFKQG
;
A
#
# COMPACT_ATOMS: atom_id res chain seq x y z
N MET A 1 -6.77 19.01 -11.87
CA MET A 1 -7.07 17.80 -11.07
C MET A 1 -8.30 17.15 -11.65
N LEU A 2 -8.32 15.82 -11.77
CA LEU A 2 -9.47 15.07 -12.28
C LEU A 2 -10.34 14.59 -11.11
N LYS A 3 -11.64 14.88 -11.15
CA LYS A 3 -12.62 14.37 -10.19
C LYS A 3 -13.86 13.84 -10.90
N ILE A 4 -14.24 12.60 -10.61
CA ILE A 4 -15.36 11.92 -11.27
C ILE A 4 -16.32 11.43 -10.21
N LEU A 5 -17.58 11.85 -10.26
CA LEU A 5 -18.63 11.28 -9.43
C LEU A 5 -19.40 10.24 -10.24
N SER A 6 -19.56 9.03 -9.71
CA SER A 6 -20.40 7.99 -10.28
C SER A 6 -21.53 7.64 -9.33
N TRP A 7 -22.78 7.63 -9.81
CA TRP A 7 -23.94 7.34 -8.96
C TRP A 7 -25.10 6.69 -9.72
N ASN A 8 -25.53 5.52 -9.26
CA ASN A 8 -26.81 4.95 -9.65
C ASN A 8 -27.92 5.69 -8.89
N LEU A 9 -28.74 6.43 -9.63
CA LEU A 9 -29.76 7.30 -9.07
C LEU A 9 -31.04 6.58 -8.70
N ASN A 10 -31.36 5.46 -9.35
CA ASN A 10 -32.69 4.86 -9.29
C ASN A 10 -33.78 5.94 -9.57
N GLY A 11 -33.64 6.61 -10.71
CA GLY A 11 -34.51 7.67 -11.23
C GLY A 11 -34.07 9.10 -10.90
N MET A 12 -33.98 9.96 -11.93
CA MET A 12 -33.55 11.37 -11.85
C MET A 12 -34.72 12.38 -11.79
N GLY A 13 -35.97 11.91 -11.92
CA GLY A 13 -37.15 12.77 -12.07
C GLY A 13 -37.49 13.67 -10.88
N LYS A 14 -37.06 13.32 -9.67
CA LYS A 14 -37.29 14.13 -8.47
C LYS A 14 -36.28 15.27 -8.39
N GLU A 15 -36.78 16.50 -8.24
CA GLU A 15 -35.95 17.71 -8.16
C GLU A 15 -34.93 17.67 -7.02
N VAL A 16 -35.31 17.12 -5.86
CA VAL A 16 -34.42 16.95 -4.69
C VAL A 16 -33.14 16.19 -5.06
N LYS A 17 -33.22 15.18 -5.94
CA LYS A 17 -32.03 14.46 -6.41
C LYS A 17 -31.15 15.34 -7.28
N ARG A 18 -31.76 16.12 -8.18
CA ARG A 18 -31.03 17.03 -9.07
C ARG A 18 -30.32 18.13 -8.28
N ASN A 19 -30.98 18.71 -7.27
CA ASN A 19 -30.39 19.71 -6.38
C ASN A 19 -29.22 19.12 -5.58
N TRP A 20 -29.36 17.91 -5.04
CA TRP A 20 -28.27 17.23 -4.35
C TRP A 20 -27.05 17.02 -5.27
N ILE A 21 -27.29 16.59 -6.53
CA ILE A 21 -26.20 16.42 -7.51
C ILE A 21 -25.51 17.76 -7.76
N LYS A 22 -26.29 18.84 -7.95
CA LYS A 22 -25.76 20.19 -8.18
C LYS A 22 -24.91 20.68 -7.00
N GLU A 23 -25.33 20.42 -5.77
CA GLU A 23 -24.55 20.72 -4.57
C GLU A 23 -23.25 19.89 -4.50
N ALA A 24 -23.31 18.60 -4.83
CA ALA A 24 -22.14 17.74 -4.91
C ALA A 24 -21.14 18.22 -5.99
N MET A 25 -21.66 18.60 -7.16
CA MET A 25 -20.89 19.21 -8.26
C MET A 25 -20.09 20.43 -7.81
N LEU A 26 -20.76 21.37 -7.11
CA LEU A 26 -20.15 22.61 -6.64
C LEU A 26 -19.18 22.38 -5.48
N SER A 27 -19.58 21.62 -4.46
CA SER A 27 -18.78 21.40 -3.26
C SER A 27 -17.52 20.59 -3.55
N HIS A 28 -17.60 19.59 -4.43
CA HIS A 28 -16.48 18.69 -4.72
C HIS A 28 -15.66 19.16 -5.92
N LYS A 29 -16.14 20.17 -6.67
CA LYS A 29 -15.52 20.72 -7.89
C LYS A 29 -15.28 19.64 -8.93
N LEU A 30 -16.35 18.94 -9.30
CA LEU A 30 -16.29 17.79 -10.19
C LEU A 30 -15.92 18.19 -11.62
N SER A 31 -15.21 17.28 -12.30
CA SER A 31 -14.82 17.38 -13.72
C SER A 31 -15.67 16.48 -14.61
N PHE A 32 -16.18 15.37 -14.04
CA PHE A 32 -17.11 14.46 -14.68
C PHE A 32 -18.20 14.03 -13.71
N LEU A 33 -19.38 13.77 -14.27
CA LEU A 33 -20.55 13.22 -13.60
C LEU A 33 -21.08 12.04 -14.42
N CYS A 34 -21.06 10.84 -13.83
CA CYS A 34 -21.50 9.60 -14.42
C CYS A 34 -22.73 9.08 -13.66
N LEU A 35 -23.91 9.21 -14.27
CA LEU A 35 -25.18 8.80 -13.68
C LEU A 35 -25.68 7.52 -14.36
N GLN A 36 -26.23 6.62 -13.55
CA GLN A 36 -26.91 5.41 -14.00
C GLN A 36 -28.36 5.39 -13.52
N GLU A 37 -29.18 4.62 -14.22
CA GLU A 37 -30.60 4.43 -13.95
C GLU A 37 -31.35 5.76 -13.86
N THR A 38 -31.15 6.65 -14.84
CA THR A 38 -31.83 7.96 -14.86
C THR A 38 -33.37 7.81 -14.98
N LYS A 39 -33.86 6.70 -15.55
CA LYS A 39 -35.28 6.39 -15.80
C LYS A 39 -36.01 7.47 -16.61
N MET A 40 -35.29 8.19 -17.45
CA MET A 40 -35.85 9.18 -18.36
C MET A 40 -34.99 9.39 -19.58
N ALA A 41 -35.62 9.87 -20.65
CA ALA A 41 -34.95 10.41 -21.81
C ALA A 41 -34.37 11.81 -21.51
N ILE A 42 -33.16 12.08 -21.99
CA ILE A 42 -32.50 13.39 -21.85
C ILE A 42 -32.88 14.23 -23.06
N ASN A 43 -34.07 14.81 -23.00
CA ASN A 43 -34.69 15.55 -24.10
C ASN A 43 -34.33 17.04 -24.17
N SER A 44 -33.61 17.58 -23.18
CA SER A 44 -33.20 18.99 -23.16
C SER A 44 -31.88 19.21 -22.44
N VAL A 45 -31.08 20.16 -22.96
CA VAL A 45 -29.84 20.61 -22.32
C VAL A 45 -30.13 21.29 -20.98
N GLY A 46 -31.29 21.95 -20.84
CA GLY A 46 -31.72 22.57 -19.58
C GLY A 46 -31.84 21.58 -18.42
N LEU A 47 -32.30 20.36 -18.69
CA LEU A 47 -32.32 19.29 -17.69
C LEU A 47 -30.90 18.92 -17.22
N VAL A 48 -29.93 18.86 -18.14
CA VAL A 48 -28.52 18.58 -17.80
C VAL A 48 -27.90 19.75 -17.04
N HIS A 49 -28.18 21.00 -17.41
CA HIS A 49 -27.77 22.18 -16.66
C HIS A 49 -28.28 22.16 -15.22
N SER A 50 -29.50 21.66 -14.99
CA SER A 50 -30.09 21.59 -13.64
C SER A 50 -29.28 20.71 -12.67
N VAL A 51 -28.51 19.75 -13.17
CA VAL A 51 -27.64 18.88 -12.35
C VAL A 51 -26.17 19.29 -12.37
N TRP A 52 -25.69 19.93 -13.44
CA TRP A 52 -24.28 20.30 -13.60
C TRP A 52 -23.88 21.59 -12.88
N GLY A 53 -24.71 22.64 -13.00
CA GLY A 53 -24.52 23.91 -12.29
C GLY A 53 -23.37 24.82 -12.78
N LYS A 54 -22.58 24.43 -13.79
CA LYS A 54 -21.59 25.32 -14.47
C LYS A 54 -22.05 25.70 -15.89
N SER A 55 -21.41 26.73 -16.45
CA SER A 55 -21.71 27.29 -17.78
C SER A 55 -21.24 26.41 -18.93
N ASN A 56 -19.97 26.00 -18.95
CA ASN A 56 -19.44 25.13 -20.01
C ASN A 56 -19.66 23.65 -19.65
N LEU A 57 -20.63 23.03 -20.31
CA LEU A 57 -20.94 21.61 -20.13
C LEU A 57 -21.12 20.93 -21.47
N GLU A 58 -20.68 19.69 -21.52
CA GLU A 58 -20.97 18.77 -22.61
C GLU A 58 -21.43 17.44 -22.01
N TYR A 59 -22.21 16.66 -22.78
CA TYR A 59 -22.75 15.40 -22.28
C TYR A 59 -23.00 14.38 -23.39
N VAL A 60 -23.04 13.11 -22.99
CA VAL A 60 -23.57 12.00 -23.78
C VAL A 60 -24.57 11.23 -22.93
N ALA A 61 -25.74 10.95 -23.51
CA ALA A 61 -26.79 10.19 -22.86
C ALA A 61 -27.20 8.96 -23.70
N LEU A 62 -27.46 7.85 -23.00
CA LEU A 62 -28.24 6.73 -23.48
C LEU A 62 -29.57 6.76 -22.73
N ASP A 63 -30.65 7.05 -23.45
CA ASP A 63 -31.98 7.23 -22.85
C ASP A 63 -32.52 5.94 -22.22
N SER A 64 -33.48 6.10 -21.31
CA SER A 64 -34.21 4.97 -20.73
C SER A 64 -35.16 4.33 -21.76
N ILE A 65 -35.41 3.03 -21.60
CA ILE A 65 -36.49 2.33 -22.31
C ILE A 65 -37.65 2.23 -21.32
N GLY A 66 -38.65 3.11 -21.48
CA GLY A 66 -39.69 3.31 -20.46
C GLY A 66 -39.08 3.75 -19.12
N ASN A 67 -39.49 3.10 -18.03
CA ASN A 67 -38.99 3.36 -16.66
C ASN A 67 -37.72 2.56 -16.30
N SER A 68 -37.06 1.95 -17.29
CA SER A 68 -35.89 1.09 -17.11
C SER A 68 -34.67 1.66 -17.79
N SER A 69 -33.49 1.51 -17.18
CA SER A 69 -32.20 1.99 -17.71
C SER A 69 -32.05 3.53 -17.69
N GLY A 70 -31.16 4.05 -18.53
CA GLY A 70 -30.78 5.45 -18.63
C GLY A 70 -29.37 5.68 -18.08
N ILE A 71 -28.45 6.15 -18.92
CA ILE A 71 -27.05 6.40 -18.57
C ILE A 71 -26.69 7.80 -19.06
N LEU A 72 -26.17 8.66 -18.19
CA LEU A 72 -25.79 10.03 -18.52
C LEU A 72 -24.35 10.29 -18.07
N THR A 73 -23.50 10.74 -18.99
CA THR A 73 -22.15 11.21 -18.70
C THR A 73 -22.06 12.69 -19.04
N VAL A 74 -21.72 13.53 -18.08
CA VAL A 74 -21.55 14.99 -18.22
C VAL A 74 -20.12 15.35 -17.83
N TRP A 75 -19.52 16.32 -18.51
CA TRP A 75 -18.17 16.81 -18.18
C TRP A 75 -18.01 18.31 -18.40
N ASP A 76 -16.91 18.82 -17.86
CA ASP A 76 -16.47 20.20 -18.00
C ASP A 76 -15.73 20.38 -19.33
N GLY A 77 -16.36 21.07 -20.31
CA GLY A 77 -15.78 21.29 -21.64
C GLY A 77 -14.48 22.12 -21.62
N ASP A 78 -14.25 22.89 -20.55
CA ASP A 78 -13.00 23.64 -20.40
C ASP A 78 -11.82 22.73 -20.03
N LEU A 79 -12.10 21.57 -19.41
CA LEU A 79 -11.08 20.64 -18.90
C LEU A 79 -10.88 19.43 -19.81
N PHE A 80 -11.92 19.02 -20.55
CA PHE A 80 -11.90 17.83 -21.39
C PHE A 80 -12.48 18.13 -22.77
N GLN A 81 -11.67 17.93 -23.79
CA GLN A 81 -12.08 18.09 -25.18
C GLN A 81 -12.44 16.72 -25.77
N LEU A 82 -13.72 16.53 -26.07
CA LEU A 82 -14.21 15.30 -26.68
C LEU A 82 -13.61 15.10 -28.08
N GLN A 83 -13.17 13.87 -28.36
CA GLN A 83 -12.74 13.44 -29.70
C GLN A 83 -13.66 12.34 -30.25
N ASN A 84 -14.08 11.41 -29.39
CA ASN A 84 -14.93 10.30 -29.77
C ASN A 84 -15.87 9.92 -28.63
N SER A 85 -17.09 9.48 -28.96
CA SER A 85 -18.02 8.88 -28.00
C SER A 85 -18.72 7.66 -28.61
N SER A 86 -19.11 6.70 -27.76
CA SER A 86 -19.91 5.56 -28.19
C SER A 86 -20.98 5.24 -27.15
N LYS A 87 -22.10 4.68 -27.63
CA LYS A 87 -23.24 4.28 -26.81
C LYS A 87 -23.57 2.84 -27.16
N MET A 88 -23.58 1.96 -26.17
CA MET A 88 -23.98 0.56 -26.32
C MET A 88 -24.86 0.14 -25.16
N GLU A 89 -25.50 -1.02 -25.29
CA GLU A 89 -26.25 -1.59 -24.18
C GLU A 89 -25.35 -1.72 -22.93
N GLY A 90 -25.74 -1.01 -21.87
CA GLY A 90 -25.07 -1.07 -20.58
C GLY A 90 -23.87 -0.13 -20.39
N TYR A 91 -23.50 0.70 -21.37
CA TYR A 91 -22.52 1.77 -21.12
C TYR A 91 -22.59 2.97 -22.08
N VAL A 92 -22.02 4.09 -21.61
CA VAL A 92 -21.69 5.28 -22.41
C VAL A 92 -20.19 5.55 -22.30
N LYS A 93 -19.50 5.66 -23.43
CA LYS A 93 -18.08 6.00 -23.51
C LYS A 93 -17.91 7.43 -24.01
N VAL A 94 -16.99 8.15 -23.38
CA VAL A 94 -16.39 9.38 -23.90
C VAL A 94 -14.88 9.25 -23.91
N PHE A 95 -14.25 9.74 -24.96
CA PHE A 95 -12.81 9.68 -25.18
C PHE A 95 -12.33 11.00 -25.77
N GLY A 96 -11.20 11.49 -25.29
CA GLY A 96 -10.68 12.78 -25.72
C GLY A 96 -9.46 13.25 -24.95
N LEU A 97 -9.12 14.51 -25.16
CA LEU A 97 -7.94 15.14 -24.58
C LEU A 97 -8.27 15.78 -23.23
N TRP A 98 -7.60 15.32 -22.17
CA TRP A 98 -7.60 16.01 -20.89
C TRP A 98 -6.58 17.14 -20.90
N ARG A 99 -7.06 18.39 -20.88
CA ARG A 99 -6.23 19.61 -20.99
C ARG A 99 -5.29 19.83 -19.81
N GLY A 100 -5.61 19.29 -18.64
CA GLY A 100 -4.81 19.52 -17.44
C GLY A 100 -3.40 18.91 -17.45
N ASN A 101 -3.15 17.91 -18.30
CA ASN A 101 -1.81 17.32 -18.49
C ASN A 101 -1.59 16.82 -19.93
N ASN A 102 -2.39 17.31 -20.88
CA ASN A 102 -2.38 16.91 -22.30
C ASN A 102 -2.33 15.39 -22.52
N SER A 103 -3.13 14.64 -21.78
CA SER A 103 -3.20 13.18 -21.88
C SER A 103 -4.52 12.73 -22.48
N ASN A 104 -4.49 11.68 -23.29
CA ASN A 104 -5.69 11.01 -23.77
C ASN A 104 -6.39 10.29 -22.60
N LEU A 105 -7.65 10.65 -22.36
CA LEU A 105 -8.47 10.12 -21.28
C LEU A 105 -9.76 9.54 -21.85
N GLY A 106 -10.03 8.29 -21.50
CA GLY A 106 -11.30 7.63 -21.76
C GLY A 106 -12.07 7.39 -20.47
N VAL A 107 -13.36 7.72 -20.48
CA VAL A 107 -14.31 7.46 -19.38
C VAL A 107 -15.46 6.62 -19.89
N ILE A 108 -15.66 5.43 -19.31
CA ILE A 108 -16.77 4.53 -19.59
C ILE A 108 -17.69 4.49 -18.37
N ASN A 109 -18.91 4.98 -18.54
CA ASN A 109 -19.97 4.97 -17.56
C ASN A 109 -20.85 3.72 -17.76
N VAL A 110 -20.82 2.79 -16.82
CA VAL A 110 -21.41 1.45 -16.90
C VAL A 110 -22.68 1.35 -16.06
N TYR A 111 -23.71 0.77 -16.64
CA TYR A 111 -24.88 0.24 -15.95
C TYR A 111 -25.13 -1.19 -16.44
N ALA A 112 -24.57 -2.16 -15.73
CA ALA A 112 -24.51 -3.53 -16.23
C ALA A 112 -25.91 -4.18 -16.33
N PRO A 113 -26.19 -4.94 -17.39
CA PRO A 113 -27.47 -5.65 -17.50
C PRO A 113 -27.56 -6.80 -16.49
N GLN A 114 -28.79 -7.25 -16.26
CA GLN A 114 -29.03 -8.49 -15.52
C GLN A 114 -28.77 -9.71 -16.41
N GLY A 115 -28.25 -10.78 -15.79
CA GLY A 115 -27.94 -12.05 -16.46
C GLY A 115 -26.49 -12.17 -16.94
N VAL A 116 -25.94 -13.38 -16.80
CA VAL A 116 -24.51 -13.65 -17.03
C VAL A 116 -24.11 -13.47 -18.50
N THR A 117 -24.95 -13.88 -19.45
CA THR A 117 -24.65 -13.79 -20.89
C THR A 117 -24.51 -12.34 -21.36
N ARG A 118 -25.46 -11.47 -20.97
CA ARG A 118 -25.42 -10.04 -21.34
C ARG A 118 -24.26 -9.32 -20.67
N LYS A 119 -23.97 -9.63 -19.40
CA LYS A 119 -22.76 -9.13 -18.72
C LYS A 119 -21.48 -9.53 -19.46
N LYS A 120 -21.38 -10.79 -19.91
CA LYS A 120 -20.21 -11.25 -20.67
C LYS A 120 -20.01 -10.43 -21.95
N ALA A 121 -21.08 -10.23 -22.73
CA ALA A 121 -21.02 -9.40 -23.93
C ALA A 121 -20.63 -7.94 -23.62
N LEU A 122 -21.16 -7.36 -22.54
CA LEU A 122 -20.76 -6.03 -22.06
C LEU A 122 -19.25 -5.96 -21.75
N TRP A 123 -18.70 -6.95 -21.04
CA TRP A 123 -17.27 -7.00 -20.71
C TRP A 123 -16.38 -7.15 -21.94
N GLU A 124 -16.78 -7.99 -22.90
CA GLU A 124 -16.09 -8.14 -24.19
C GLU A 124 -16.08 -6.83 -24.99
N ASN A 125 -17.20 -6.11 -24.98
CA ASN A 125 -17.32 -4.82 -25.65
C ASN A 125 -16.46 -3.72 -25.00
N ILE A 126 -16.50 -3.61 -23.66
CA ILE A 126 -15.62 -2.67 -22.95
C ILE A 126 -14.15 -3.00 -23.21
N ALA A 127 -13.78 -4.29 -23.22
CA ALA A 127 -12.41 -4.69 -23.52
C ALA A 127 -11.96 -4.25 -24.93
N LYS A 128 -12.84 -4.30 -25.94
CA LYS A 128 -12.56 -3.80 -27.30
C LYS A 128 -12.32 -2.29 -27.32
N GLU A 129 -13.11 -1.50 -26.59
CA GLU A 129 -12.91 -0.04 -26.48
C GLU A 129 -11.57 0.30 -25.82
N LEU A 130 -11.16 -0.45 -24.81
CA LEU A 130 -9.85 -0.27 -24.17
C LEU A 130 -8.70 -0.65 -25.11
N GLN A 131 -8.89 -1.68 -25.95
CA GLN A 131 -7.89 -2.14 -26.91
C GLN A 131 -7.74 -1.23 -28.12
N SER A 132 -8.78 -0.49 -28.51
CA SER A 132 -8.68 0.46 -29.62
C SER A 132 -7.78 1.65 -29.28
N GLU A 133 -7.65 2.00 -28.00
CA GLU A 133 -6.80 3.11 -27.51
C GLU A 133 -5.85 2.63 -26.39
N PRO A 134 -4.86 1.78 -26.71
CA PRO A 134 -4.05 1.08 -25.70
C PRO A 134 -3.12 2.01 -24.90
N GLU A 135 -2.80 3.19 -25.44
CA GLU A 135 -1.92 4.18 -24.81
C GLU A 135 -2.68 5.18 -23.94
N ALA A 136 -4.02 5.19 -24.00
CA ALA A 136 -4.84 6.13 -23.24
C ALA A 136 -4.97 5.73 -21.77
N ALA A 137 -5.21 6.73 -20.92
CA ALA A 137 -5.65 6.52 -19.56
C ALA A 137 -7.16 6.20 -19.56
N TRP A 138 -7.55 5.10 -18.92
CA TRP A 138 -8.94 4.64 -18.89
C TRP A 138 -9.51 4.63 -17.48
N VAL A 139 -10.74 5.13 -17.35
CA VAL A 139 -11.61 5.00 -16.18
C VAL A 139 -12.90 4.32 -16.60
N VAL A 140 -13.17 3.13 -16.06
CA VAL A 140 -14.45 2.43 -16.19
C VAL A 140 -15.15 2.50 -14.84
N CYS A 141 -16.28 3.19 -14.76
CA CYS A 141 -16.98 3.45 -13.51
C CYS A 141 -18.48 3.25 -13.66
N GLY A 142 -19.19 3.13 -12.54
CA GLY A 142 -20.63 2.90 -12.55
C GLY A 142 -21.02 1.66 -11.78
N ASP A 143 -22.20 1.14 -12.10
CA ASP A 143 -22.81 -0.01 -11.43
C ASP A 143 -22.62 -1.28 -12.25
N PHE A 144 -21.81 -2.20 -11.71
CA PHE A 144 -21.43 -3.43 -12.40
C PHE A 144 -22.38 -4.60 -12.08
N TYR A 145 -23.27 -4.44 -11.09
CA TYR A 145 -24.11 -5.51 -10.54
C TYR A 145 -23.38 -6.83 -10.20
N GLU A 146 -22.06 -6.77 -9.97
CA GLU A 146 -21.23 -7.95 -9.71
C GLU A 146 -20.24 -7.69 -8.58
N VAL A 147 -20.08 -8.69 -7.72
CA VAL A 147 -19.10 -8.67 -6.63
C VAL A 147 -17.87 -9.48 -7.04
N ARG A 148 -16.70 -9.13 -6.51
CA ARG A 148 -15.43 -9.79 -6.84
C ARG A 148 -15.06 -10.89 -5.85
N CYS A 149 -15.41 -10.71 -4.58
CA CYS A 149 -15.20 -11.70 -3.52
C CYS A 149 -16.42 -11.82 -2.60
N THR A 150 -16.39 -12.82 -1.72
CA THR A 150 -17.46 -13.12 -0.77
C THR A 150 -17.72 -11.97 0.21
N ASP A 151 -16.65 -11.31 0.65
CA ASP A 151 -16.69 -10.27 1.68
C ASP A 151 -17.33 -8.95 1.20
N GLU A 152 -17.56 -8.84 -0.10
CA GLU A 152 -18.23 -7.71 -0.75
C GLU A 152 -19.75 -7.88 -0.80
N ARG A 153 -20.29 -8.96 -0.21
CA ARG A 153 -21.73 -9.21 -0.09
C ARG A 153 -22.09 -9.70 1.31
N ARG A 154 -23.24 -9.26 1.80
CA ARG A 154 -23.83 -9.73 3.07
C ARG A 154 -25.32 -10.00 2.87
N GLY A 155 -25.83 -11.04 3.53
CA GLY A 155 -27.27 -11.35 3.59
C GLY A 155 -27.85 -12.06 2.36
N SER A 156 -27.01 -12.56 1.44
CA SER A 156 -27.48 -13.30 0.26
C SER A 156 -26.41 -14.23 -0.31
N ALA A 157 -26.84 -15.30 -0.98
CA ALA A 157 -25.97 -16.24 -1.67
C ALA A 157 -25.22 -15.59 -2.85
N LEU A 158 -24.09 -16.19 -3.21
CA LEU A 158 -23.20 -15.70 -4.27
C LEU A 158 -23.31 -16.59 -5.50
N ASP A 159 -23.48 -15.98 -6.67
CA ASP A 159 -23.25 -16.68 -7.94
C ASP A 159 -21.74 -16.76 -8.20
N SER A 160 -21.20 -17.97 -8.26
CA SER A 160 -19.77 -18.19 -8.52
C SER A 160 -19.38 -17.88 -9.97
N ARG A 161 -20.33 -18.01 -10.92
CA ARG A 161 -20.05 -17.88 -12.36
C ARG A 161 -19.91 -16.41 -12.78
N GLY A 162 -20.89 -15.56 -12.49
CA GLY A 162 -20.82 -14.13 -12.79
C GLY A 162 -19.57 -13.46 -12.19
N ARG A 163 -19.28 -13.76 -10.92
CA ARG A 163 -18.07 -13.31 -10.21
C ARG A 163 -16.78 -13.74 -10.89
N LYS A 164 -16.69 -14.98 -11.37
CA LYS A 164 -15.49 -15.46 -12.07
C LYS A 164 -15.30 -14.67 -13.38
N ILE A 165 -16.34 -14.58 -14.20
CA ILE A 165 -16.32 -13.87 -15.48
C ILE A 165 -15.91 -12.40 -15.29
N PHE A 166 -16.44 -11.73 -14.26
CA PHE A 166 -16.10 -10.34 -13.98
C PHE A 166 -14.65 -10.15 -13.54
N ASN A 167 -14.13 -11.04 -12.68
CA ASN A 167 -12.71 -11.00 -12.32
C ASN A 167 -11.79 -11.32 -13.50
N ASP A 168 -12.17 -12.29 -14.34
CA ASP A 168 -11.44 -12.65 -15.56
C ASP A 168 -11.38 -11.45 -16.52
N PHE A 169 -12.48 -10.70 -16.69
CA PHE A 169 -12.53 -9.45 -17.43
C PHE A 169 -11.56 -8.40 -16.87
N ILE A 170 -11.63 -8.11 -15.57
CA ILE A 170 -10.75 -7.10 -14.94
C ILE A 170 -9.28 -7.42 -15.19
N VAL A 171 -8.89 -8.69 -15.03
CA VAL A 171 -7.51 -9.14 -15.24
C VAL A 171 -7.12 -9.04 -16.71
N THR A 172 -7.95 -9.55 -17.61
CA THR A 172 -7.67 -9.60 -19.06
C THR A 172 -7.62 -8.21 -19.68
N ALA A 173 -8.47 -7.29 -19.23
CA ALA A 173 -8.50 -5.90 -19.69
C ALA A 173 -7.40 -5.03 -19.05
N GLY A 174 -6.54 -5.59 -18.18
CA GLY A 174 -5.48 -4.83 -17.51
C GLY A 174 -5.99 -3.76 -16.54
N LEU A 175 -7.19 -3.97 -15.97
CA LEU A 175 -7.85 -3.04 -15.08
C LEU A 175 -7.49 -3.30 -13.60
N THR A 176 -7.50 -2.23 -12.83
CA THR A 176 -7.31 -2.22 -11.39
C THR A 176 -8.52 -1.59 -10.73
N ASP A 177 -9.16 -2.34 -9.84
CA ASP A 177 -10.24 -1.85 -8.98
C ASP A 177 -9.67 -0.98 -7.86
N LEU A 178 -10.10 0.28 -7.80
CA LEU A 178 -9.70 1.21 -6.76
C LEU A 178 -10.33 0.80 -5.41
N ASN A 179 -9.53 0.88 -4.34
CA ASN A 179 -10.05 0.69 -2.99
C ASN A 179 -11.02 1.82 -2.65
N LEU A 180 -12.13 1.45 -2.02
CA LEU A 180 -13.15 2.35 -1.53
C LEU A 180 -12.80 2.84 -0.12
N GLY A 181 -12.79 4.16 0.07
CA GLY A 181 -12.81 4.82 1.37
C GLY A 181 -14.24 5.15 1.81
N GLY A 182 -14.41 5.48 3.09
CA GLY A 182 -15.68 5.91 3.68
C GLY A 182 -16.62 4.76 4.02
N ARG A 183 -16.99 3.92 3.03
CA ARG A 183 -17.90 2.79 3.22
C ARG A 183 -17.46 1.58 2.40
N ARG A 184 -17.68 0.38 2.95
CA ARG A 184 -17.36 -0.91 2.28
C ARG A 184 -18.38 -1.35 1.23
N PHE A 185 -19.65 -0.99 1.42
CA PHE A 185 -20.75 -1.38 0.54
C PHE A 185 -21.33 -0.15 -0.15
N THR A 186 -21.67 -0.30 -1.42
CA THR A 186 -22.20 0.77 -2.27
C THR A 186 -23.69 0.61 -2.54
N TRP A 187 -24.28 -0.55 -2.22
CA TRP A 187 -25.71 -0.82 -2.31
C TRP A 187 -26.24 -1.49 -1.05
N MET A 188 -27.51 -1.25 -0.75
CA MET A 188 -28.26 -1.94 0.31
C MET A 188 -29.74 -1.97 -0.04
N ASN A 189 -30.42 -3.07 0.32
CA ASN A 189 -31.87 -3.15 0.18
C ASN A 189 -32.62 -2.35 1.26
N ALA A 190 -33.92 -2.17 1.06
CA ALA A 190 -34.76 -1.31 1.90
C ALA A 190 -34.77 -1.70 3.40
N ASP A 191 -34.73 -2.99 3.72
CA ASP A 191 -34.76 -3.50 5.11
C ASP A 191 -33.37 -3.65 5.75
N CYS A 192 -32.31 -3.23 5.06
CA CYS A 192 -30.91 -3.35 5.48
C CYS A 192 -30.38 -4.79 5.68
N SER A 193 -31.13 -5.83 5.32
CA SER A 193 -30.70 -7.22 5.48
C SER A 193 -29.61 -7.62 4.48
N LYS A 194 -29.55 -6.97 3.32
CA LYS A 194 -28.62 -7.26 2.22
C LYS A 194 -27.76 -6.06 1.87
N LEU A 195 -26.46 -6.29 1.73
CA LEU A 195 -25.50 -5.27 1.33
C LEU A 195 -24.59 -5.82 0.23
N SER A 196 -24.18 -4.97 -0.70
CA SER A 196 -23.22 -5.35 -1.74
C SER A 196 -22.36 -4.17 -2.20
N LYS A 197 -21.11 -4.47 -2.61
CA LYS A 197 -20.26 -3.54 -3.36
C LYS A 197 -20.47 -3.77 -4.86
N LEU A 198 -21.36 -2.97 -5.45
CA LEU A 198 -21.74 -3.07 -6.86
C LEU A 198 -21.14 -1.93 -7.70
N GLY A 199 -21.18 -0.70 -7.16
CA GLY A 199 -20.53 0.46 -7.75
C GLY A 199 -19.01 0.45 -7.56
N ARG A 200 -18.24 0.76 -8.62
CA ARG A 200 -16.77 0.74 -8.62
C ARG A 200 -16.15 1.79 -9.54
N PHE A 201 -14.86 2.02 -9.34
CA PHE A 201 -13.96 2.63 -10.33
C PHE A 201 -12.86 1.61 -10.67
N LEU A 202 -12.83 1.17 -11.93
CA LEU A 202 -11.78 0.35 -12.50
C LEU A 202 -10.91 1.25 -13.39
N ILE A 203 -9.60 1.21 -13.20
CA ILE A 203 -8.66 2.07 -13.93
C ILE A 203 -7.55 1.24 -14.57
N ASN A 204 -7.03 1.66 -15.72
CA ASN A 204 -5.87 1.00 -16.31
C ASN A 204 -4.55 1.58 -15.77
N GLN A 205 -3.44 1.00 -16.21
CA GLN A 205 -2.11 1.40 -15.77
C GLN A 205 -1.71 2.81 -16.24
N ASN A 206 -2.11 3.22 -17.45
CA ASN A 206 -1.82 4.55 -17.97
C ASN A 206 -2.48 5.64 -17.12
N PHE A 207 -3.68 5.37 -16.61
CA PHE A 207 -4.33 6.25 -15.63
C PHE A 207 -3.49 6.40 -14.35
N LEU A 208 -2.93 5.31 -13.82
CA LEU A 208 -2.06 5.37 -12.64
C LEU A 208 -0.74 6.12 -12.89
N TYR A 209 -0.30 6.27 -14.14
CA TYR A 209 0.85 7.11 -14.46
C TYR A 209 0.51 8.60 -14.42
N GLY A 210 -0.65 8.98 -14.98
CA GLY A 210 -1.12 10.36 -14.92
C GLY A 210 -1.59 10.80 -13.53
N TRP A 211 -2.23 9.90 -12.79
CA TRP A 211 -2.83 10.17 -11.48
C TRP A 211 -2.52 9.07 -10.45
N PRO A 212 -1.24 8.92 -10.04
CA PRO A 212 -0.76 7.80 -9.22
C PRO A 212 -1.35 7.71 -7.81
N LEU A 213 -1.92 8.82 -7.31
CA LEU A 213 -2.44 8.93 -5.95
C LEU A 213 -3.97 9.00 -5.90
N SER A 214 -4.64 8.64 -7.00
CA SER A 214 -6.10 8.62 -7.08
C SER A 214 -6.70 7.66 -6.05
N ASN A 215 -7.82 8.08 -5.48
CA ASN A 215 -8.62 7.28 -4.56
C ASN A 215 -10.10 7.29 -4.97
N ALA A 216 -10.87 6.34 -4.42
CA ALA A 216 -12.31 6.33 -4.55
C ALA A 216 -12.93 6.45 -3.15
N LEU A 217 -13.84 7.41 -2.98
CA LEU A 217 -14.54 7.70 -1.73
C LEU A 217 -16.03 7.44 -1.91
N VAL A 218 -16.59 6.57 -1.06
CA VAL A 218 -18.05 6.35 -1.03
C VAL A 218 -18.69 7.42 -0.18
N LEU A 219 -19.51 8.25 -0.81
CA LEU A 219 -20.27 9.31 -0.14
C LEU A 219 -21.48 8.71 0.60
N PRO A 220 -22.07 9.45 1.55
CA PRO A 220 -23.26 8.99 2.25
C PRO A 220 -24.39 8.57 1.30
N ARG A 221 -25.07 7.47 1.64
CA ARG A 221 -26.32 7.09 0.97
C ARG A 221 -27.41 8.04 1.43
N VAL A 222 -28.00 8.79 0.51
CA VAL A 222 -29.03 9.80 0.84
C VAL A 222 -30.34 9.52 0.12
N LEU A 223 -30.35 9.58 -1.22
CA LEU A 223 -31.59 9.61 -2.02
C LEU A 223 -31.77 8.39 -2.94
N SER A 224 -30.89 7.39 -2.83
CA SER A 224 -30.88 6.16 -3.63
C SER A 224 -30.52 4.99 -2.73
N ASP A 225 -30.89 3.77 -3.13
CA ASP A 225 -30.38 2.53 -2.53
C ASP A 225 -28.87 2.33 -2.81
N HIS A 226 -28.33 3.07 -3.77
CA HIS A 226 -26.91 3.16 -4.05
C HIS A 226 -26.26 4.42 -3.43
N CYS A 227 -25.02 4.26 -2.97
CA CYS A 227 -24.15 5.36 -2.58
C CYS A 227 -23.50 6.00 -3.81
N PRO A 228 -23.36 7.34 -3.86
CA PRO A 228 -22.46 8.00 -4.80
C PRO A 228 -21.00 7.63 -4.49
N ILE A 229 -20.17 7.51 -5.52
CA ILE A 229 -18.74 7.23 -5.39
C ILE A 229 -17.96 8.32 -6.10
N LEU A 230 -17.05 8.97 -5.39
CA LEU A 230 -16.18 10.01 -5.91
C LEU A 230 -14.78 9.43 -6.16
N LEU A 231 -14.29 9.51 -7.39
CA LEU A 231 -12.87 9.43 -7.68
C LEU A 231 -12.23 10.79 -7.48
N ASP A 232 -11.21 10.88 -6.63
CA ASP A 232 -10.40 12.09 -6.43
C ASP A 232 -8.93 11.81 -6.73
N SER A 233 -8.37 12.55 -7.70
CA SER A 233 -6.95 12.45 -8.08
C SER A 233 -6.03 13.39 -7.31
N LYS A 234 -6.54 14.09 -6.27
CA LYS A 234 -5.77 15.05 -5.48
C LYS A 234 -4.52 14.39 -4.88
N VAL A 235 -3.36 14.99 -5.18
CA VAL A 235 -2.11 14.72 -4.48
C VAL A 235 -2.22 15.38 -3.10
N VAL A 236 -2.10 14.55 -2.06
CA VAL A 236 -2.10 15.01 -0.68
C VAL A 236 -0.73 14.73 -0.12
N ASP A 237 -0.03 15.80 0.26
CA ASP A 237 1.27 15.74 0.89
C ASP A 237 1.11 15.33 2.37
N PHE A 238 1.78 14.25 2.75
CA PHE A 238 1.86 13.81 4.13
C PHE A 238 3.15 14.29 4.79
N GLY A 239 4.01 15.03 4.10
CA GLY A 239 5.29 15.51 4.60
C GLY A 239 6.48 14.66 4.13
N PRO A 240 7.69 14.98 4.62
CA PRO A 240 8.93 14.37 4.14
C PRO A 240 8.97 12.88 4.42
N THR A 241 9.46 12.11 3.44
CA THR A 241 9.64 10.66 3.59
C THR A 241 11.09 10.31 3.91
N PRO A 242 11.36 9.25 4.70
CA PRO A 242 12.73 8.79 4.95
C PRO A 242 13.44 8.44 3.66
N PHE A 243 14.76 8.66 3.63
CA PHE A 243 15.60 8.28 2.51
C PHE A 243 15.52 6.77 2.25
N LYS A 244 15.40 6.40 0.97
CA LYS A 244 15.38 5.01 0.51
C LYS A 244 16.54 4.78 -0.43
N LEU A 245 17.24 3.67 -0.22
CA LEU A 245 18.19 3.13 -1.18
C LEU A 245 17.51 2.04 -1.99
N TYR A 246 17.66 2.11 -3.32
CA TYR A 246 17.08 1.11 -4.21
C TYR A 246 18.11 0.09 -4.65
N ASN A 247 17.75 -1.20 -4.60
CA ASN A 247 18.65 -2.28 -5.02
C ASN A 247 19.07 -2.20 -6.49
N SER A 248 18.30 -1.48 -7.33
CA SER A 248 18.66 -1.21 -8.72
C SER A 248 19.90 -0.33 -8.83
N TRP A 249 20.11 0.61 -7.91
CA TRP A 249 21.29 1.48 -7.89
C TRP A 249 22.59 0.70 -7.71
N LEU A 250 22.55 -0.43 -6.98
CA LEU A 250 23.71 -1.31 -6.80
C LEU A 250 24.25 -1.91 -8.11
N LYS A 251 23.48 -1.82 -9.20
CA LYS A 251 23.87 -2.31 -10.53
C LYS A 251 24.45 -1.21 -11.42
N LEU A 252 24.36 0.06 -10.99
CA LEU A 252 24.84 1.20 -11.77
C LEU A 252 26.32 1.44 -11.45
N PRO A 253 27.23 1.38 -12.45
CA PRO A 253 28.67 1.50 -12.21
C PRO A 253 29.08 2.81 -11.53
N ASP A 254 28.45 3.91 -11.91
CA ASP A 254 28.64 5.25 -11.34
C ASP A 254 28.21 5.31 -9.87
N PHE A 255 27.11 4.65 -9.50
CA PHE A 255 26.71 4.51 -8.10
C PHE A 255 27.74 3.72 -7.28
N VAL A 256 28.23 2.61 -7.81
CA VAL A 256 29.24 1.78 -7.13
C VAL A 256 30.56 2.56 -6.95
N ALA A 257 30.97 3.33 -7.97
CA ALA A 257 32.12 4.20 -7.89
C ALA A 257 31.95 5.29 -6.82
N LEU A 258 30.79 5.97 -6.81
CA LEU A 258 30.45 6.97 -5.79
C LEU A 258 30.54 6.40 -4.37
N VAL A 259 29.98 5.20 -4.13
CA VAL A 259 30.04 4.58 -2.80
C VAL A 259 31.49 4.29 -2.40
N LYS A 260 32.31 3.76 -3.30
CA LYS A 260 33.73 3.45 -3.01
C LYS A 260 34.54 4.71 -2.71
N GLU A 261 34.36 5.76 -3.50
CA GLU A 261 35.02 7.04 -3.31
C GLU A 261 34.63 7.66 -1.95
N ARG A 262 33.33 7.90 -1.74
CA ARG A 262 32.83 8.64 -0.57
C ARG A 262 32.93 7.87 0.73
N TRP A 263 33.03 6.53 0.70
CA TRP A 263 33.22 5.75 1.91
C TRP A 263 34.65 5.81 2.46
N ASN A 264 35.63 5.99 1.56
CA ASN A 264 37.05 6.01 1.89
C ASN A 264 37.58 7.43 2.15
N GLU A 265 36.76 8.46 1.97
CA GLU A 265 37.09 9.82 2.35
C GLU A 265 37.31 9.95 3.87
N GLU A 266 38.37 10.67 4.25
CA GLU A 266 38.59 11.05 5.65
C GLU A 266 37.57 12.10 6.06
N LEU A 267 36.78 11.81 7.11
CA LEU A 267 35.80 12.77 7.63
C LEU A 267 36.33 13.46 8.89
N PRO A 268 36.14 14.78 9.02
CA PRO A 268 36.56 15.53 10.20
C PRO A 268 35.90 15.00 11.48
N GLY A 269 36.69 14.90 12.56
CA GLY A 269 36.20 14.58 13.90
C GLY A 269 35.79 13.11 14.11
N ILE A 270 36.17 12.20 13.22
CA ILE A 270 35.92 10.75 13.37
C ILE A 270 36.76 10.12 14.49
N SER A 271 37.99 10.61 14.72
CA SER A 271 38.97 9.99 15.65
C SER A 271 38.49 9.87 17.10
N ASN A 272 37.60 10.77 17.53
CA ASN A 272 37.06 10.80 18.89
C ASN A 272 35.73 10.04 19.05
N LEU A 273 35.24 9.40 17.98
CA LEU A 273 33.95 8.71 17.99
C LEU A 273 34.11 7.22 18.31
N SER A 274 33.08 6.66 18.95
CA SER A 274 32.94 5.22 19.06
C SER A 274 32.80 4.56 17.69
N GLN A 275 33.18 3.30 17.52
CA GLN A 275 33.13 2.65 16.20
C GLN A 275 31.71 2.58 15.60
N ILE A 276 30.69 2.50 16.45
CA ILE A 276 29.29 2.55 15.99
C ILE A 276 28.89 3.96 15.53
N ASP A 277 29.45 5.00 16.14
CA ASP A 277 29.24 6.40 15.74
C ASP A 277 30.04 6.77 14.49
N VAL A 278 31.23 6.18 14.29
CA VAL A 278 32.00 6.26 13.04
C VAL A 278 31.18 5.70 11.89
N LEU A 279 30.65 4.49 12.02
CA LEU A 279 29.77 3.88 11.02
C LEU A 279 28.55 4.78 10.73
N SER A 280 27.91 5.29 11.78
CA SER A 280 26.74 6.18 11.65
C SER A 280 27.08 7.47 10.91
N ARG A 281 28.26 8.05 11.16
CA ARG A 281 28.76 9.26 10.50
C ARG A 281 29.04 9.01 9.02
N LYS A 282 29.73 7.92 8.67
CA LYS A 282 30.00 7.52 7.28
C LYS A 282 28.71 7.25 6.50
N LEU A 283 27.74 6.55 7.10
CA LEU A 283 26.43 6.31 6.48
C LEU A 283 25.67 7.62 6.22
N ARG A 284 25.75 8.60 7.13
CA ARG A 284 25.13 9.92 6.95
C ARG A 284 25.81 10.73 5.85
N HIS A 285 27.14 10.68 5.79
CA HIS A 285 27.94 11.28 4.72
C HIS A 285 27.53 10.71 3.36
N LEU A 286 27.56 9.39 3.24
CA LEU A 286 27.19 8.68 2.02
C LEU A 286 25.73 8.98 1.61
N LYS A 287 24.78 8.99 2.55
CA LYS A 287 23.38 9.37 2.29
C LYS A 287 23.26 10.74 1.62
N THR A 288 24.07 11.71 2.03
CA THR A 288 24.03 13.08 1.49
C THR A 288 24.49 13.10 0.02
N HIS A 289 25.57 12.38 -0.30
CA HIS A 289 26.06 12.27 -1.67
C HIS A 289 25.16 11.43 -2.56
N ILE A 290 24.62 10.31 -2.07
CA ILE A 290 23.64 9.51 -2.83
C ILE A 290 22.40 10.35 -3.16
N LYS A 291 21.92 11.20 -2.24
CA LYS A 291 20.79 12.09 -2.52
C LYS A 291 21.08 13.02 -3.70
N ARG A 292 22.25 13.66 -3.73
CA ARG A 292 22.68 14.53 -4.83
C ARG A 292 22.78 13.76 -6.15
N TRP A 293 23.56 12.68 -6.15
CA TRP A 293 23.69 11.79 -7.32
C TRP A 293 22.33 11.31 -7.85
N SER A 294 21.40 10.96 -6.96
CA SER A 294 20.06 10.52 -7.38
C SER A 294 19.24 11.64 -8.04
N ALA A 295 19.43 12.89 -7.61
CA ALA A 295 18.77 14.04 -8.21
C ALA A 295 19.36 14.32 -9.59
N ASP A 296 20.69 14.29 -9.71
CA ASP A 296 21.39 14.48 -10.97
C ASP A 296 21.02 13.40 -11.99
N LEU A 297 20.95 12.13 -11.55
CA LEU A 297 20.48 11.02 -12.37
C LEU A 297 19.05 11.27 -12.87
N ARG A 298 18.11 11.67 -12.00
CA ARG A 298 16.73 11.98 -12.41
C ARG A 298 16.68 13.12 -13.42
N ASN A 299 17.40 14.21 -13.17
CA ASN A 299 17.44 15.37 -14.06
C ASN A 299 17.98 15.00 -15.43
N LYS A 300 19.05 14.21 -15.51
CA LYS A 300 19.61 13.71 -16.76
C LYS A 300 18.60 12.87 -17.54
N MET A 301 17.93 11.94 -16.86
CA MET A 301 16.93 11.07 -17.48
C MET A 301 15.69 11.85 -17.94
N ASP A 302 15.29 12.88 -17.19
CA ASP A 302 14.20 13.78 -17.56
C ASP A 302 14.52 14.62 -18.80
N ALA A 303 15.75 15.13 -18.90
CA ALA A 303 16.22 15.83 -20.08
C ALA A 303 16.19 14.92 -21.33
N GLU A 304 16.72 13.70 -21.24
CA GLU A 304 16.70 12.72 -22.34
C GLU A 304 15.27 12.36 -22.78
N VAL A 305 14.36 12.13 -21.83
CA VAL A 305 12.95 11.83 -22.12
C VAL A 305 12.27 13.03 -22.79
N THR A 306 12.55 14.25 -22.33
CA THR A 306 11.99 15.47 -22.89
C THR A 306 12.48 15.69 -24.32
N GLU A 307 13.77 15.50 -24.57
CA GLU A 307 14.36 15.60 -25.90
C GLU A 307 13.74 14.59 -26.89
N LEU A 308 13.59 13.32 -26.48
CA LEU A 308 12.96 12.29 -27.29
C LEU A 308 11.50 12.63 -27.62
N LYS A 309 10.74 13.14 -26.64
CA LYS A 309 9.36 13.61 -26.85
C LYS A 309 9.28 14.77 -27.83
N SER A 310 10.18 15.75 -27.71
CA SER A 310 10.24 16.90 -28.61
C SER A 310 10.54 16.48 -30.05
N LYS A 311 11.48 15.53 -30.24
CA LYS A 311 11.79 14.98 -31.58
C LYS A 311 10.60 14.24 -32.20
N ILE A 312 9.89 13.43 -31.41
CA ILE A 312 8.68 12.73 -31.87
C ILE A 312 7.59 13.75 -32.24
N CYS A 313 7.36 14.74 -31.38
CA CYS A 313 6.37 15.80 -31.60
C CYS A 313 6.67 16.63 -32.86
N ALA A 314 7.95 16.92 -33.15
CA ALA A 314 8.33 17.62 -34.37
C ALA A 314 7.94 16.83 -35.63
N ILE A 315 8.13 15.50 -35.63
CA ILE A 315 7.72 14.64 -36.75
C ILE A 315 6.18 14.57 -36.84
N ASP A 316 5.49 14.48 -35.70
CA ASP A 316 4.02 14.47 -35.65
C ASP A 316 3.43 15.75 -36.25
N LEU A 317 3.96 16.93 -35.89
CA LEU A 317 3.51 18.21 -36.43
C LEU A 317 3.75 18.33 -37.95
N LEU A 318 4.85 17.79 -38.48
CA LEU A 318 5.09 17.75 -39.93
C LEU A 318 4.07 16.87 -40.66
N ALA A 319 3.69 15.74 -40.05
CA ALA A 319 2.70 14.81 -40.59
C ALA A 319 1.28 15.38 -40.63
N GLU A 320 0.97 16.37 -39.79
CA GLU A 320 -0.33 17.07 -39.81
C GLU A 320 -0.47 18.02 -41.00
N VAL A 321 0.64 18.58 -41.50
CA VAL A 321 0.64 19.58 -42.59
C VAL A 321 0.77 18.92 -43.96
N SER A 322 1.46 17.78 -44.05
CA SER A 322 1.68 17.08 -45.31
C SER A 322 2.05 15.61 -45.11
N PRO A 323 1.82 14.72 -46.10
CA PRO A 323 2.32 13.35 -46.06
C PRO A 323 3.84 13.32 -45.84
N ILE A 324 4.27 12.65 -44.76
CA ILE A 324 5.70 12.43 -44.47
C ILE A 324 6.22 11.19 -45.21
N ASP A 325 7.51 11.19 -45.53
CA ASP A 325 8.15 10.06 -46.22
C ASP A 325 8.35 8.83 -45.31
N ASP A 326 8.59 7.68 -45.94
CA ASP A 326 8.86 6.41 -45.26
C ASP A 326 10.08 6.44 -44.32
N SER A 327 11.02 7.37 -44.55
CA SER A 327 12.22 7.52 -43.72
C SER A 327 11.86 8.14 -42.37
N LEU A 328 11.06 9.20 -42.36
CA LEU A 328 10.56 9.87 -41.15
C LEU A 328 9.61 8.97 -40.35
N VAL A 329 8.79 8.16 -41.02
CA VAL A 329 7.95 7.14 -40.36
C VAL A 329 8.83 6.13 -39.60
N LYS A 330 9.89 5.63 -40.24
CA LYS A 330 10.85 4.70 -39.60
C LYS A 330 11.64 5.37 -38.48
N GLU A 331 12.04 6.62 -38.64
CA GLU A 331 12.74 7.39 -37.61
C GLU A 331 11.86 7.59 -36.38
N ARG A 332 10.60 8.02 -36.58
CA ARG A 332 9.61 8.16 -35.52
C ARG A 332 9.41 6.85 -34.76
N ALA A 333 9.27 5.72 -35.46
CA ALA A 333 9.12 4.41 -34.82
C ALA A 333 10.35 4.06 -33.94
N LYS A 334 11.58 4.34 -34.42
CA LYS A 334 12.81 4.15 -33.64
C LYS A 334 12.87 5.06 -32.41
N LEU A 335 12.48 6.32 -32.54
CA LEU A 335 12.43 7.27 -31.42
C LEU A 335 11.43 6.83 -30.34
N ARG A 336 10.27 6.30 -30.73
CA ARG A 336 9.27 5.75 -29.79
C ARG A 336 9.80 4.53 -29.02
N ILE A 337 10.51 3.63 -29.70
CA ILE A 337 11.17 2.48 -29.04
C ILE A 337 12.19 2.97 -28.01
N LYS A 338 13.07 3.90 -28.41
CA LYS A 338 14.06 4.50 -27.49
C LYS A 338 13.40 5.20 -26.31
N LEU A 339 12.36 6.00 -26.55
CA LEU A 339 11.61 6.67 -25.48
C LEU A 339 11.05 5.65 -24.48
N ASN A 340 10.50 4.54 -24.96
CA ASN A 340 10.00 3.48 -24.09
C ASN A 340 11.13 2.85 -23.24
N GLU A 341 12.29 2.57 -23.83
CA GLU A 341 13.45 2.05 -23.11
C GLU A 341 13.99 3.01 -22.04
N HIS A 342 14.04 4.32 -22.34
CA HIS A 342 14.45 5.36 -21.36
C HIS A 342 13.42 5.50 -20.23
N LEU A 343 12.11 5.48 -20.54
CA LEU A 343 11.05 5.50 -19.53
C LEU A 343 11.12 4.27 -18.61
N GLU A 344 11.40 3.08 -19.15
CA GLU A 344 11.63 1.88 -18.35
C GLU A 344 12.86 2.02 -17.44
N THR A 345 13.96 2.56 -17.97
CA THR A 345 15.21 2.73 -17.23
C THR A 345 15.03 3.75 -16.10
N LYS A 346 14.30 4.84 -16.36
CA LYS A 346 13.94 5.87 -15.36
C LYS A 346 13.13 5.27 -14.22
N GLN A 347 12.16 4.43 -14.54
CA GLN A 347 11.42 3.69 -13.51
C GLN A 347 12.34 2.75 -12.71
N LYS A 348 13.26 2.01 -13.35
CA LYS A 348 14.22 1.16 -12.61
C LYS A 348 15.10 2.00 -11.66
N ALA A 349 15.52 3.19 -12.08
CA ALA A 349 16.28 4.14 -11.26
C ALA A 349 15.46 4.71 -10.09
N ASP A 350 14.16 4.96 -10.25
CA ASP A 350 13.29 5.42 -9.14
C ASP A 350 12.86 4.29 -8.17
N GLY A 351 13.53 3.14 -8.24
CA GLY A 351 13.31 2.03 -7.30
C GLY A 351 12.17 1.10 -7.66
N TYR A 352 11.65 1.18 -8.88
CA TYR A 352 10.71 0.20 -9.38
C TYR A 352 11.47 -1.10 -9.70
N LYS A 353 11.44 -2.04 -8.76
CA LYS A 353 11.96 -3.40 -8.98
C LYS A 353 11.19 -4.05 -10.13
N THR A 354 11.86 -4.34 -11.23
CA THR A 354 11.57 -5.55 -12.03
C THR A 354 12.87 -6.28 -12.31
N ARG A 355 13.05 -7.39 -11.60
CA ARG A 355 13.90 -8.50 -12.02
C ARG A 355 13.06 -9.21 -13.09
N MET A 356 13.60 -9.33 -14.30
CA MET A 356 13.01 -9.88 -15.54
C MET A 356 12.53 -8.80 -16.53
N LYS A 357 12.96 -8.99 -17.78
CA LYS A 357 12.47 -8.26 -18.97
C LYS A 357 10.96 -8.56 -19.13
N THR A 358 10.22 -7.55 -19.58
CA THR A 358 8.84 -7.59 -20.14
C THR A 358 7.68 -8.01 -19.22
N HIS A 359 6.82 -7.04 -18.85
CA HIS A 359 5.37 -7.01 -19.16
C HIS A 359 4.67 -5.92 -18.33
N VAL A 360 3.84 -5.09 -19.00
CA VAL A 360 2.87 -4.14 -18.44
C VAL A 360 2.18 -4.71 -17.19
N PHE A 361 1.82 -6.00 -17.22
CA PHE A 361 1.21 -6.75 -16.12
C PHE A 361 1.88 -6.59 -14.74
N PHE A 362 3.20 -6.70 -14.63
CA PHE A 362 3.89 -6.61 -13.33
C PHE A 362 3.98 -5.18 -12.80
N HIS A 363 4.04 -4.19 -13.69
CA HIS A 363 4.00 -2.77 -13.33
C HIS A 363 2.62 -2.39 -12.79
N GLY A 364 1.56 -2.87 -13.45
CA GLY A 364 0.19 -2.83 -12.93
C GLY A 364 0.08 -3.42 -11.53
N CYS A 365 0.71 -4.58 -11.27
CA CYS A 365 0.71 -5.21 -9.95
C CYS A 365 1.40 -4.35 -8.86
N ILE A 366 2.50 -3.66 -9.18
CA ILE A 366 3.21 -2.79 -8.23
C ILE A 366 2.39 -1.54 -7.92
N ASN A 367 1.86 -0.86 -8.94
CA ASN A 367 1.06 0.35 -8.75
C ASN A 367 -0.27 0.02 -8.04
N ASN A 368 -0.87 -1.12 -8.35
CA ASN A 368 -2.01 -1.65 -7.62
C ASN A 368 -1.67 -1.89 -6.14
N LYS A 369 -0.53 -2.53 -5.84
CA LYS A 369 -0.06 -2.68 -4.45
C LYS A 369 0.17 -1.35 -3.74
N ARG A 370 0.66 -0.32 -4.44
CA ARG A 370 0.86 1.02 -3.87
C ARG A 370 -0.46 1.71 -3.59
N SER A 371 -1.37 1.73 -4.56
CA SER A 371 -2.71 2.30 -4.41
C SER A 371 -3.46 1.62 -3.26
N LYS A 372 -3.35 0.29 -3.16
CA LYS A 372 -3.99 -0.47 -2.08
C LYS A 372 -3.35 -0.28 -0.70
N SER A 373 -2.03 -0.11 -0.65
CA SER A 373 -1.31 0.08 0.62
C SER A 373 -1.41 1.49 1.17
N ARG A 374 -1.80 2.47 0.34
CA ARG A 374 -1.94 3.87 0.77
C ARG A 374 -3.15 4.03 1.69
N ILE A 375 -2.96 4.80 2.75
CA ILE A 375 -4.03 5.23 3.66
C ILE A 375 -4.67 6.46 3.04
N HIS A 376 -5.82 6.28 2.39
CA HIS A 376 -6.56 7.38 1.74
C HIS A 376 -7.43 8.17 2.70
N GLY A 377 -7.78 7.57 3.83
CA GLY A 377 -8.53 8.16 4.92
C GLY A 377 -8.76 7.14 6.03
N LEU A 378 -9.27 7.60 7.16
CA LEU A 378 -9.66 6.77 8.30
C LEU A 378 -11.01 7.23 8.81
N ASN A 379 -11.81 6.28 9.32
CA ASN A 379 -12.99 6.58 10.09
C ASN A 379 -12.56 6.92 11.53
N ILE A 380 -12.66 8.20 11.89
CA ILE A 380 -12.33 8.75 13.21
C ILE A 380 -13.65 9.22 13.83
N ASN A 381 -14.07 8.58 14.92
CA ASN A 381 -15.31 8.90 15.64
C ASN A 381 -16.57 8.93 14.74
N GLY A 382 -16.66 8.02 13.76
CA GLY A 382 -17.79 7.94 12.83
C GLY A 382 -17.68 8.82 11.58
N ILE A 383 -16.67 9.69 11.52
CA ILE A 383 -16.44 10.62 10.40
C ILE A 383 -15.27 10.12 9.56
N TRP A 384 -15.44 10.12 8.24
CA TRP A 384 -14.36 9.79 7.32
C TRP A 384 -13.41 10.98 7.14
N GLU A 385 -12.21 10.87 7.71
CA GLU A 385 -11.20 11.91 7.66
C GLU A 385 -10.14 11.60 6.60
N THR A 386 -9.81 12.61 5.79
CA THR A 386 -8.82 12.54 4.70
C THR A 386 -7.65 13.52 4.89
N ALA A 387 -7.76 14.41 5.88
CA ALA A 387 -6.73 15.41 6.17
C ALA A 387 -5.48 14.74 6.78
N PRO A 388 -4.27 14.98 6.22
CA PRO A 388 -3.03 14.36 6.70
C PRO A 388 -2.79 14.53 8.19
N GLU A 389 -2.95 15.74 8.71
CA GLU A 389 -2.70 16.04 10.14
C GLU A 389 -3.64 15.24 11.05
N LYS A 390 -4.92 15.17 10.72
CA LYS A 390 -5.89 14.39 11.51
C LYS A 390 -5.59 12.89 11.46
N ILE A 391 -5.26 12.36 10.28
CA ILE A 391 -4.87 10.94 10.13
C ILE A 391 -3.59 10.65 10.94
N LYS A 392 -2.60 11.54 10.87
CA LYS A 392 -1.36 11.40 11.63
C LYS A 392 -1.61 11.42 13.14
N ASN A 393 -2.45 12.34 13.62
CA ASN A 393 -2.80 12.42 15.04
C ASN A 393 -3.52 11.17 15.51
N GLU A 394 -4.50 10.65 14.75
CA GLU A 394 -5.16 9.38 15.08
C GLU A 394 -4.18 8.20 15.14
N VAL A 395 -3.24 8.14 14.19
CA VAL A 395 -2.19 7.12 14.19
C VAL A 395 -1.28 7.28 15.41
N TRP A 396 -0.95 8.51 15.78
CA TRP A 396 -0.18 8.80 16.98
C TRP A 396 -0.91 8.29 18.22
N ASP A 397 -2.15 8.75 18.44
CA ASP A 397 -2.99 8.39 19.58
C ASP A 397 -3.16 6.87 19.70
N PHE A 398 -3.36 6.20 18.56
CA PHE A 398 -3.49 4.75 18.52
C PHE A 398 -2.23 4.03 19.00
N PHE A 399 -1.05 4.44 18.52
CA PHE A 399 0.21 3.79 18.90
C PHE A 399 0.72 4.23 20.28
N ASP A 400 0.47 5.46 20.68
CA ASP A 400 0.77 5.96 22.03
C ASP A 400 0.01 5.14 23.07
N LYS A 401 -1.30 4.99 22.90
CA LYS A 401 -2.12 4.10 23.74
C LYS A 401 -1.67 2.64 23.66
N LYS A 402 -1.25 2.17 22.48
CA LYS A 402 -0.81 0.78 22.31
C LYS A 402 0.51 0.49 23.04
N PHE A 403 1.42 1.45 23.12
CA PHE A 403 2.73 1.31 23.75
C PHE A 403 2.79 1.86 25.18
N ALA A 404 1.68 2.36 25.73
CA ALA A 404 1.62 2.81 27.11
C ALA A 404 1.67 1.63 28.10
N GLU A 405 2.50 1.74 29.15
CA GLU A 405 2.49 0.82 30.28
C GLU A 405 1.31 1.18 31.21
N HIS A 406 0.32 0.29 31.27
CA HIS A 406 -0.87 0.47 32.11
C HIS A 406 -0.70 -0.11 33.52
N HIS A 407 0.31 -0.95 33.74
CA HIS A 407 0.55 -1.61 35.03
C HIS A 407 1.99 -1.35 35.48
N PRO A 408 2.27 -0.18 36.09
CA PRO A 408 3.62 0.18 36.51
C PRO A 408 4.13 -0.69 37.67
N ILE A 409 3.22 -1.23 38.49
CA ILE A 409 3.54 -2.12 39.60
C ILE A 409 3.15 -3.53 39.19
N ARG A 410 4.15 -4.41 39.08
CA ARG A 410 3.97 -5.83 38.71
C ARG A 410 4.58 -6.73 39.78
N PRO A 411 3.98 -7.89 40.08
CA PRO A 411 4.55 -8.83 41.02
C PRO A 411 5.87 -9.39 40.48
N VAL A 412 6.87 -9.51 41.35
CA VAL A 412 8.10 -10.23 41.04
C VAL A 412 7.79 -11.73 41.12
N ILE A 413 7.76 -12.39 39.98
CA ILE A 413 7.51 -13.84 39.92
C ILE A 413 8.84 -14.55 40.14
N SER A 414 9.05 -15.11 41.33
CA SER A 414 10.14 -16.07 41.57
C SER A 414 9.60 -17.49 41.48
N SER A 415 10.21 -18.34 40.66
CA SER A 415 9.80 -19.74 40.53
C SER A 415 11.00 -20.68 40.57
N PRO A 416 10.99 -21.70 41.43
CA PRO A 416 12.00 -22.75 41.41
C PRO A 416 11.88 -23.66 40.17
N LEU A 417 10.81 -23.54 39.38
CA LEU A 417 10.55 -24.37 38.20
C LEU A 417 11.35 -23.95 36.96
N PHE A 418 12.02 -22.80 36.99
CA PHE A 418 12.87 -22.38 35.88
C PHE A 418 14.09 -23.28 35.77
N LYS A 419 14.19 -24.00 34.64
CA LYS A 419 15.41 -24.72 34.28
C LYS A 419 16.56 -23.72 34.11
N LYS A 420 17.73 -24.07 34.64
CA LYS A 420 18.93 -23.24 34.59
C LYS A 420 19.91 -23.75 33.54
N ILE A 421 20.55 -22.84 32.83
CA ILE A 421 21.71 -23.21 31.98
C ILE A 421 22.88 -23.67 32.85
N MET A 422 23.69 -24.59 32.32
CA MET A 422 24.92 -25.03 32.96
C MET A 422 26.01 -23.95 32.91
N ALA A 423 27.00 -24.01 33.80
CA ALA A 423 28.12 -23.05 33.82
C ALA A 423 28.90 -23.03 32.50
N SER A 424 29.16 -24.20 31.90
CA SER A 424 29.81 -24.32 30.59
C SER A 424 29.00 -23.71 29.45
N GLN A 425 27.67 -23.80 29.51
CA GLN A 425 26.77 -23.15 28.55
C GLN A 425 26.81 -21.62 28.70
N ARG A 426 26.84 -21.11 29.94
CA ARG A 426 26.95 -19.67 30.22
C ARG A 426 28.24 -19.10 29.63
N GLU A 427 29.36 -19.75 29.87
CA GLU A 427 30.67 -19.31 29.36
C GLU A 427 30.71 -19.33 27.82
N TRP A 428 30.14 -20.36 27.20
CA TRP A 428 30.03 -20.46 25.75
C TRP A 428 29.17 -19.35 25.13
N LEU A 429 28.01 -19.04 25.74
CA LEU A 429 27.12 -17.96 25.29
C LEU A 429 27.82 -16.59 25.27
N GLU A 430 28.80 -16.40 26.15
CA GLU A 430 29.50 -15.12 26.34
C GLU A 430 30.80 -15.00 25.53
N THR A 431 31.13 -16.03 24.73
CA THR A 431 32.32 -16.11 23.87
C THR A 431 32.06 -15.48 22.47
N PRO A 432 32.92 -14.61 21.93
CA PRO A 432 32.67 -13.92 20.65
C PRO A 432 32.66 -14.87 19.44
N SER A 433 31.67 -14.75 18.54
CA SER A 433 31.56 -15.57 17.32
C SER A 433 31.90 -14.79 16.05
N ARG A 434 32.70 -15.40 15.15
CA ARG A 434 33.16 -14.83 13.88
C ARG A 434 32.28 -15.32 12.72
N ASN A 435 31.59 -14.43 12.02
CA ASN A 435 30.97 -14.76 10.73
C ASN A 435 31.35 -13.73 9.65
N LYS A 436 31.91 -14.22 8.54
CA LYS A 436 32.29 -13.43 7.36
C LYS A 436 31.36 -13.75 6.19
N ARG A 437 30.82 -12.74 5.48
CA ARG A 437 30.26 -12.93 4.12
C ARG A 437 30.50 -11.71 3.23
N LYS A 438 30.83 -12.02 1.97
CA LYS A 438 31.30 -11.14 0.89
C LYS A 438 30.18 -10.27 0.29
N LEU A 439 30.05 -9.06 0.82
CA LEU A 439 29.93 -7.78 0.08
C LEU A 439 30.51 -6.67 0.97
N TRP A 440 31.59 -7.07 1.65
CA TRP A 440 32.09 -6.60 2.93
C TRP A 440 33.38 -5.80 2.76
N ASP A 441 33.92 -5.79 1.56
CA ASP A 441 35.30 -5.36 1.34
C ASP A 441 35.45 -3.83 1.45
N VAL A 442 34.34 -3.08 1.35
CA VAL A 442 34.29 -1.62 1.49
C VAL A 442 33.69 -1.20 2.83
N VAL A 443 32.41 -1.50 3.06
CA VAL A 443 31.64 -1.07 4.27
C VAL A 443 31.83 -2.03 5.45
N GLY A 444 32.26 -3.25 5.17
CA GLY A 444 32.18 -4.33 6.12
C GLY A 444 33.12 -4.19 7.30
N LYS A 445 34.34 -3.72 7.10
CA LYS A 445 35.29 -3.52 8.22
C LYS A 445 34.65 -2.66 9.33
N ASP A 446 34.17 -1.47 8.98
CA ASP A 446 33.53 -0.53 9.91
C ASP A 446 32.26 -1.13 10.55
N PHE A 447 31.49 -1.92 9.80
CA PHE A 447 30.32 -2.60 10.35
C PHE A 447 30.69 -3.70 11.36
N CYS A 448 31.73 -4.50 11.07
CA CYS A 448 32.27 -5.51 11.99
C CYS A 448 32.72 -4.85 13.29
N GLU A 449 33.43 -3.73 13.17
CA GLU A 449 33.92 -2.96 14.30
C GLU A 449 32.77 -2.37 15.13
N ALA A 450 31.71 -1.89 14.49
CA ALA A 450 30.49 -1.45 15.19
C ALA A 450 29.79 -2.60 15.96
N VAL A 451 29.74 -3.81 15.39
CA VAL A 451 29.18 -4.99 16.08
C VAL A 451 30.05 -5.41 17.26
N LYS A 452 31.38 -5.44 17.10
CA LYS A 452 32.32 -5.72 18.20
C LYS A 452 32.25 -4.67 19.31
N HIS A 453 32.05 -3.41 18.92
CA HIS A 453 31.87 -2.33 19.88
C HIS A 453 30.63 -2.58 20.76
N PHE A 454 29.53 -3.07 20.18
CA PHE A 454 28.36 -3.48 20.96
C PHE A 454 28.67 -4.62 21.95
N GLU A 455 29.48 -5.61 21.58
CA GLU A 455 29.85 -6.72 22.48
C GLU A 455 30.51 -6.22 23.77
N THR A 456 31.29 -5.14 23.68
CA THR A 456 32.01 -4.55 24.83
C THR A 456 31.18 -3.51 25.58
N GLN A 457 30.50 -2.61 24.87
CA GLN A 457 29.79 -1.47 25.46
C GLN A 457 28.33 -1.76 25.80
N GLN A 458 27.76 -2.86 25.30
CA GLN A 458 26.40 -3.31 25.57
C GLN A 458 25.34 -2.25 25.23
N LYS A 459 25.62 -1.36 24.26
CA LYS A 459 24.74 -0.26 23.84
C LYS A 459 24.79 -0.07 22.34
N ILE A 460 23.61 0.21 21.76
CA ILE A 460 23.48 0.66 20.38
C ILE A 460 23.18 2.15 20.43
N ASN A 461 23.84 2.94 19.58
CA ASN A 461 23.56 4.37 19.54
C ASN A 461 22.12 4.62 19.02
N PRO A 462 21.44 5.69 19.48
CA PRO A 462 20.01 5.90 19.19
C PRO A 462 19.64 5.89 17.71
N GLY A 463 20.53 6.42 16.85
CA GLY A 463 20.31 6.44 15.41
C GLY A 463 20.32 5.05 14.76
N SER A 464 21.16 4.14 15.23
CA SER A 464 21.23 2.77 14.70
C SER A 464 20.20 1.84 15.32
N ASN A 465 19.62 2.22 16.46
CA ASN A 465 18.52 1.51 17.11
C ASN A 465 17.12 2.12 16.84
N ALA A 466 17.04 3.08 15.91
CA ALA A 466 15.77 3.58 15.42
C ALA A 466 15.13 2.59 14.43
N SER A 467 13.81 2.46 14.49
CA SER A 467 13.02 1.67 13.56
C SER A 467 11.75 2.40 13.10
N PHE A 468 11.22 1.96 11.97
CA PHE A 468 9.96 2.48 11.45
C PHE A 468 8.85 1.44 11.52
N ILE A 469 7.64 1.80 11.93
CA ILE A 469 6.46 0.97 11.72
C ILE A 469 5.76 1.43 10.44
N THR A 470 5.62 0.54 9.46
CA THR A 470 4.76 0.77 8.30
C THR A 470 3.45 0.00 8.45
N LEU A 471 2.36 0.59 7.97
CA LEU A 471 1.03 -0.02 8.02
C LEU A 471 0.71 -0.74 6.69
N ILE A 472 0.27 -1.99 6.77
CA ILE A 472 -0.15 -2.79 5.61
C ILE A 472 -1.60 -3.25 5.81
N PRO A 473 -2.53 -3.01 4.86
CA PRO A 473 -3.92 -3.45 5.00
C PRO A 473 -4.06 -4.96 5.26
N LYS A 474 -4.95 -5.33 6.19
CA LYS A 474 -5.38 -6.71 6.47
C LYS A 474 -6.45 -7.18 5.50
N ILE A 475 -7.31 -6.25 5.10
CA ILE A 475 -8.51 -6.47 4.30
C ILE A 475 -8.55 -5.50 3.11
N ASN A 476 -9.44 -5.78 2.16
CA ASN A 476 -9.80 -4.80 1.14
C ASN A 476 -10.64 -3.68 1.77
N ASP A 477 -10.51 -2.46 1.24
CA ASP A 477 -11.27 -1.28 1.68
C ASP A 477 -11.19 -1.04 3.21
N PRO A 478 -9.97 -0.88 3.77
CA PRO A 478 -9.78 -0.67 5.20
C PRO A 478 -10.43 0.65 5.66
N LEU A 479 -11.09 0.63 6.82
CA LEU A 479 -11.78 1.80 7.36
C LEU A 479 -11.11 2.37 8.62
N SER A 480 -10.46 1.53 9.42
CA SER A 480 -9.86 1.90 10.71
C SER A 480 -8.43 1.39 10.84
N LEU A 481 -7.67 1.88 11.83
CA LEU A 481 -6.31 1.38 12.10
C LEU A 481 -6.25 -0.09 12.51
N ALA A 482 -7.35 -0.64 13.05
CA ALA A 482 -7.47 -2.06 13.35
C ALA A 482 -7.40 -2.93 12.08
N ASP A 483 -7.78 -2.37 10.92
CA ASP A 483 -7.73 -3.02 9.61
C ASP A 483 -6.33 -3.06 9.02
N TYR A 484 -5.31 -2.53 9.70
CA TYR A 484 -3.91 -2.54 9.27
C TYR A 484 -3.04 -3.43 10.16
N ARG A 485 -2.03 -4.07 9.55
CA ARG A 485 -0.93 -4.76 10.23
C ARG A 485 0.23 -3.77 10.39
N PRO A 486 0.71 -3.53 11.62
CA PRO A 486 1.97 -2.85 11.81
C PRO A 486 3.13 -3.78 11.45
N ILE A 487 4.05 -3.32 10.61
CA ILE A 487 5.28 -4.02 10.25
C ILE A 487 6.45 -3.18 10.72
N ASN A 488 7.27 -3.73 11.63
CA ASN A 488 8.47 -3.06 12.13
C ASN A 488 9.63 -3.23 11.14
N LEU A 489 10.23 -2.10 10.74
CA LEU A 489 11.36 -1.96 9.85
C LEU A 489 12.60 -1.61 10.69
N ILE A 490 13.25 -2.65 11.21
CA ILE A 490 14.43 -2.52 12.08
C ILE A 490 15.66 -2.16 11.27
N GLY A 491 16.49 -1.25 11.80
CA GLY A 491 17.79 -0.88 11.24
C GLY A 491 18.73 -2.08 11.07
N CYS A 492 19.65 -2.01 10.10
CA CYS A 492 20.53 -3.14 9.76
C CYS A 492 21.48 -3.54 10.92
N VAL A 493 21.99 -2.57 11.69
CA VAL A 493 22.88 -2.82 12.83
C VAL A 493 22.16 -3.62 13.91
N ASN A 494 21.03 -3.13 14.42
CA ASN A 494 20.21 -3.88 15.37
C ASN A 494 19.81 -5.25 14.79
N LYS A 495 19.34 -5.30 13.54
CA LYS A 495 18.91 -6.56 12.92
C LYS A 495 20.01 -7.63 12.90
N VAL A 496 21.27 -7.23 12.63
CA VAL A 496 22.41 -8.17 12.67
C VAL A 496 22.74 -8.57 14.10
N ILE A 497 22.85 -7.62 15.03
CA ILE A 497 23.15 -7.89 16.44
C ILE A 497 22.10 -8.85 17.04
N SER A 498 20.81 -8.49 16.92
CA SER A 498 19.69 -9.32 17.37
C SER A 498 19.69 -10.71 16.72
N LYS A 499 20.09 -10.82 15.45
CA LYS A 499 20.18 -12.10 14.77
C LYS A 499 21.33 -12.96 15.31
N VAL A 500 22.49 -12.36 15.58
CA VAL A 500 23.63 -13.05 16.19
C VAL A 500 23.26 -13.57 17.57
N LEU A 501 22.69 -12.71 18.42
CA LEU A 501 22.20 -13.11 19.74
C LEU A 501 21.15 -14.22 19.65
N ALA A 502 20.20 -14.13 18.71
CA ALA A 502 19.20 -15.19 18.53
C ALA A 502 19.81 -16.53 18.09
N GLU A 503 20.86 -16.55 17.25
CA GLU A 503 21.56 -17.79 16.89
C GLU A 503 22.34 -18.37 18.08
N ILE A 504 22.93 -17.52 18.92
CA ILE A 504 23.63 -17.95 20.14
C ILE A 504 22.63 -18.55 21.14
N LEU A 505 21.50 -17.89 21.37
CA LEU A 505 20.44 -18.35 22.29
C LEU A 505 19.86 -19.72 21.91
N LYS A 506 19.76 -20.02 20.61
CA LYS A 506 19.21 -21.30 20.13
C LYS A 506 19.95 -22.51 20.65
N VAL A 507 21.25 -22.41 20.94
CA VAL A 507 22.08 -23.53 21.41
C VAL A 507 21.66 -24.00 22.80
N VAL A 508 21.15 -23.09 23.64
CA VAL A 508 20.71 -23.39 25.01
C VAL A 508 19.19 -23.47 25.15
N LEU A 509 18.44 -23.15 24.10
CA LEU A 509 16.98 -23.04 24.19
C LEU A 509 16.31 -24.36 24.62
N ASP A 510 16.83 -25.50 24.15
CA ASP A 510 16.30 -26.82 24.48
C ASP A 510 16.52 -27.20 25.95
N SER A 511 17.64 -26.77 26.55
CA SER A 511 17.95 -27.07 27.96
C SER A 511 17.10 -26.27 28.94
N VAL A 512 16.60 -25.10 28.54
CA VAL A 512 15.83 -24.22 29.42
C VAL A 512 14.31 -24.25 29.18
N THR A 513 13.86 -24.80 28.05
CA THR A 513 12.43 -24.94 27.75
C THR A 513 11.87 -26.27 28.27
N SER A 514 10.61 -26.27 28.70
CA SER A 514 9.92 -27.51 29.04
C SER A 514 9.77 -28.39 27.79
N ASN A 515 9.80 -29.71 27.94
CA ASN A 515 9.57 -30.66 26.83
C ASN A 515 8.14 -30.52 26.26
N THR A 516 7.21 -29.96 27.03
CA THR A 516 5.83 -29.67 26.61
C THR A 516 5.70 -28.40 25.77
N GLN A 517 6.74 -27.56 25.69
CA GLN A 517 6.75 -26.39 24.82
C GLN A 517 7.26 -26.78 23.43
N THR A 518 6.36 -26.84 22.45
CA THR A 518 6.67 -27.40 21.12
C THR A 518 6.92 -26.34 20.04
N THR A 519 6.62 -25.07 20.31
CA THR A 519 6.80 -23.96 19.37
C THR A 519 8.17 -23.30 19.51
N PHE A 520 8.73 -22.85 18.39
CA PHE A 520 10.00 -22.11 18.28
C PHE A 520 11.27 -22.86 18.75
N VAL A 521 11.18 -24.14 19.07
CA VAL A 521 12.33 -25.02 19.36
C VAL A 521 12.60 -25.92 18.16
N LYS A 522 13.84 -25.98 17.70
CA LYS A 522 14.23 -26.81 16.56
C LYS A 522 13.97 -28.29 16.87
N GLY A 523 13.31 -29.00 15.96
CA GLY A 523 13.03 -30.43 16.10
C GLY A 523 11.73 -30.78 16.83
N ARG A 524 10.96 -29.78 17.31
CA ARG A 524 9.63 -29.98 17.91
C ARG A 524 8.54 -29.48 16.97
N SER A 525 7.38 -30.14 16.94
CA SER A 525 6.28 -29.77 16.06
C SER A 525 5.15 -29.11 16.85
N ILE A 526 4.60 -28.02 16.32
CA ILE A 526 3.38 -27.41 16.87
C ILE A 526 2.21 -28.38 16.86
N LEU A 527 2.23 -29.39 15.98
CA LEU A 527 1.20 -30.43 15.88
C LEU A 527 1.26 -31.44 17.02
N ASP A 528 2.36 -31.50 17.79
CA ASP A 528 2.49 -32.45 18.91
C ASP A 528 1.53 -32.07 20.06
N VAL A 529 1.24 -30.78 20.25
CA VAL A 529 0.31 -30.30 21.30
C VAL A 529 -1.13 -30.77 21.07
N PRO A 530 -1.78 -30.53 19.90
CA PRO A 530 -3.12 -31.06 19.68
C PRO A 530 -3.16 -32.59 19.69
N LEU A 531 -2.09 -33.27 19.29
CA LEU A 531 -1.99 -34.72 19.33
C LEU A 531 -1.95 -35.25 20.77
N MET A 532 -1.11 -34.65 21.64
CA MET A 532 -1.08 -34.95 23.08
C MET A 532 -2.43 -34.70 23.75
N VAL A 533 -3.11 -33.58 23.42
CA VAL A 533 -4.44 -33.26 23.97
C VAL A 533 -5.47 -34.29 23.53
N ASN A 534 -5.44 -34.72 22.26
CA ASN A 534 -6.34 -35.77 21.75
C ASN A 534 -6.12 -37.11 22.46
N GLU A 535 -4.87 -37.52 22.67
CA GLU A 535 -4.53 -38.74 23.42
C GLU A 535 -4.99 -38.66 24.88
N LEU A 536 -4.78 -37.52 25.55
CA LEU A 536 -5.26 -37.27 26.92
C LEU A 536 -6.79 -37.39 27.03
N ILE A 537 -7.53 -36.82 26.07
CA ILE A 537 -8.99 -36.92 26.00
C ILE A 537 -9.42 -38.37 25.77
N SER A 538 -8.77 -39.08 24.86
CA SER A 538 -9.05 -40.49 24.55
C SER A 538 -8.84 -41.39 25.77
N TRP A 539 -7.71 -41.23 26.45
CA TRP A 539 -7.37 -41.93 27.68
C TRP A 539 -8.41 -41.66 28.78
N ALA A 540 -8.73 -40.38 29.05
CA ALA A 540 -9.71 -40.03 30.09
C ALA A 540 -11.08 -40.68 29.85
N LYS A 541 -11.53 -40.71 28.58
CA LYS A 541 -12.77 -41.40 28.18
C LYS A 541 -12.69 -42.90 28.45
N LYS A 542 -11.62 -43.57 28.01
CA LYS A 542 -11.42 -45.02 28.20
C LYS A 542 -11.33 -45.39 29.68
N SER A 543 -10.68 -44.56 30.47
CA SER A 543 -10.49 -44.76 31.92
C SER A 543 -11.64 -44.25 32.78
N ARG A 544 -12.71 -43.72 32.18
CA ARG A 544 -13.87 -43.11 32.87
C ARG A 544 -13.47 -42.04 33.91
N LYS A 545 -12.39 -41.31 33.66
CA LYS A 545 -11.92 -40.22 34.52
C LYS A 545 -12.59 -38.91 34.09
N LYS A 546 -13.03 -38.11 35.07
CA LYS A 546 -13.48 -36.73 34.80
C LYS A 546 -12.25 -35.87 34.49
N LEU A 547 -12.32 -35.09 33.41
CA LEU A 547 -11.24 -34.22 32.94
C LEU A 547 -11.72 -32.77 32.86
N LEU A 548 -10.92 -31.84 33.37
CA LEU A 548 -11.09 -30.41 33.13
C LEU A 548 -9.96 -29.94 32.18
N LEU A 549 -10.33 -29.41 31.02
CA LEU A 549 -9.38 -28.80 30.08
C LEU A 549 -9.44 -27.28 30.23
N PHE A 550 -8.32 -26.69 30.65
CA PHE A 550 -8.17 -25.25 30.76
C PHE A 550 -7.24 -24.74 29.67
N LYS A 551 -7.77 -23.89 28.78
CA LYS A 551 -7.02 -23.23 27.72
C LYS A 551 -6.94 -21.74 28.01
N VAL A 552 -5.72 -21.23 28.16
CA VAL A 552 -5.44 -19.79 28.23
C VAL A 552 -4.88 -19.37 26.88
N ASP A 553 -5.46 -18.32 26.29
CA ASP A 553 -4.94 -17.68 25.09
C ASP A 553 -4.48 -16.26 25.45
N PHE A 554 -3.24 -15.92 25.13
CA PHE A 554 -2.66 -14.62 25.43
C PHE A 554 -2.84 -13.70 24.22
N ALA A 555 -3.76 -12.75 24.33
CA ALA A 555 -3.89 -11.70 23.34
C ALA A 555 -2.58 -10.89 23.28
N LYS A 556 -1.98 -10.77 22.09
CA LYS A 556 -0.82 -9.88 21.84
C LYS A 556 0.44 -10.20 22.69
N ALA A 557 0.69 -11.48 22.99
CA ALA A 557 1.75 -11.94 23.88
C ALA A 557 3.17 -11.37 23.58
N PHE A 558 3.48 -11.03 22.33
CA PHE A 558 4.78 -10.50 21.93
C PHE A 558 4.82 -8.98 21.79
N ASP A 559 3.66 -8.31 21.75
CA ASP A 559 3.58 -6.84 21.59
C ASP A 559 3.68 -6.10 22.94
N THR A 560 3.56 -6.80 24.08
CA THR A 560 3.33 -6.21 25.43
C THR A 560 4.27 -6.78 26.50
N LEU A 561 5.44 -7.29 26.10
CA LEU A 561 6.39 -7.93 27.02
C LEU A 561 7.17 -6.88 27.84
N ASN A 562 6.94 -6.86 29.15
CA ASN A 562 7.69 -6.00 30.06
C ASN A 562 9.17 -6.45 30.19
N TRP A 563 10.10 -5.51 30.05
CA TRP A 563 11.53 -5.81 30.02
C TRP A 563 12.13 -6.19 31.37
N ASN A 564 11.63 -5.62 32.47
CA ASN A 564 12.09 -5.99 33.81
C ASN A 564 11.70 -7.44 34.13
N PHE A 565 10.50 -7.85 33.72
CA PHE A 565 10.05 -9.23 33.82
C PHE A 565 10.93 -10.19 33.02
N LEU A 566 11.30 -9.81 31.79
CA LEU A 566 12.20 -10.60 30.95
C LEU A 566 13.59 -10.73 31.59
N ASP A 567 14.17 -9.63 32.09
CA ASP A 567 15.48 -9.64 32.75
C ASP A 567 15.50 -10.55 33.98
N ASN A 568 14.47 -10.39 34.82
CA ASN A 568 14.29 -11.20 36.01
C ASN A 568 14.14 -12.69 35.68
N THR A 569 13.39 -13.02 34.62
CA THR A 569 13.24 -14.41 34.14
C THR A 569 14.57 -14.98 33.66
N LEU A 570 15.33 -14.24 32.84
CA LEU A 570 16.66 -14.67 32.37
C LEU A 570 17.64 -14.87 33.53
N SER A 571 17.59 -14.00 34.55
CA SER A 571 18.40 -14.15 35.77
C SER A 571 18.09 -15.46 36.50
N GLN A 572 16.80 -15.78 36.69
CA GLN A 572 16.37 -17.02 37.33
C GLN A 572 16.74 -18.28 36.53
N MET A 573 16.72 -18.19 35.19
CA MET A 573 17.18 -19.25 34.27
C MET A 573 18.72 -19.36 34.20
N GLY A 574 19.45 -18.55 34.98
CA GLY A 574 20.90 -18.66 35.14
C GLY A 574 21.73 -18.00 34.03
N PHE A 575 21.12 -17.17 33.18
CA PHE A 575 21.84 -16.36 32.20
C PHE A 575 22.71 -15.31 32.92
N GLY A 576 23.97 -15.23 32.52
CA GLY A 576 24.96 -14.32 33.11
C GLY A 576 24.64 -12.85 32.87
N ASP A 577 25.22 -11.99 33.70
CA ASP A 577 24.95 -10.55 33.68
C ASP A 577 25.34 -9.91 32.34
N LYS A 578 26.42 -10.41 31.70
CA LYS A 578 26.86 -9.94 30.38
C LYS A 578 25.81 -10.22 29.30
N TRP A 579 25.23 -11.43 29.28
CA TRP A 579 24.15 -11.78 28.37
C TRP A 579 22.91 -10.90 28.58
N ARG A 580 22.49 -10.73 29.85
CA ARG A 580 21.36 -9.87 30.19
C ARG A 580 21.62 -8.43 29.76
N ALA A 581 22.82 -7.91 29.97
CA ALA A 581 23.20 -6.57 29.53
C ALA A 581 23.19 -6.41 27.99
N TRP A 582 23.60 -7.43 27.22
CA TRP A 582 23.41 -7.40 25.76
C TRP A 582 21.93 -7.33 25.37
N MET A 583 21.06 -8.12 25.99
CA MET A 583 19.62 -8.06 25.75
C MET A 583 19.05 -6.67 26.07
N GLN A 584 19.41 -6.10 27.23
CA GLN A 584 19.04 -4.74 27.62
C GLN A 584 19.56 -3.69 26.63
N GLY A 585 20.79 -3.83 26.15
CA GLY A 585 21.41 -2.92 25.18
C GLY A 585 20.65 -2.80 23.87
N VAL A 586 20.08 -3.92 23.40
CA VAL A 586 19.23 -3.97 22.20
C VAL A 586 17.85 -3.37 22.47
N MET A 587 17.24 -3.66 23.62
CA MET A 587 15.86 -3.24 23.92
C MET A 587 15.78 -1.78 24.36
N CYS A 588 16.53 -1.38 25.38
CA CYS A 588 16.37 -0.10 26.09
C CYS A 588 16.69 1.15 25.28
N THR A 589 17.44 1.02 24.18
CA THR A 589 17.79 2.14 23.31
C THR A 589 16.91 2.23 22.05
N ALA A 590 15.93 1.33 21.91
CA ALA A 590 15.08 1.25 20.74
C ALA A 590 14.11 2.42 20.66
N LYS A 591 14.04 3.03 19.48
CA LYS A 591 13.18 4.17 19.18
C LYS A 591 12.32 3.85 17.97
N ILE A 592 11.01 4.10 18.06
CA ILE A 592 10.08 3.76 16.98
C ILE A 592 9.38 5.00 16.44
N SER A 593 9.32 5.14 15.12
CA SER A 593 8.45 6.12 14.44
C SER A 593 7.46 5.41 13.51
N VAL A 594 6.19 5.80 13.55
CA VAL A 594 5.15 5.21 12.68
C VAL A 594 5.07 6.00 11.39
N LEU A 595 5.05 5.32 10.25
CA LEU A 595 4.93 5.90 8.91
C LEU A 595 3.50 5.86 8.40
N VAL A 596 2.97 7.02 8.02
CA VAL A 596 1.71 7.19 7.30
C VAL A 596 2.03 7.65 5.88
N ASN A 597 1.70 6.81 4.89
CA ASN A 597 2.00 7.08 3.48
C ASN A 597 3.47 7.42 3.19
N GLY A 598 4.37 6.89 4.02
CA GLY A 598 5.81 7.11 3.91
C GLY A 598 6.35 8.28 4.73
N SER A 599 5.52 9.16 5.29
CA SER A 599 5.95 10.21 6.23
C SER A 599 5.84 9.72 7.66
N PRO A 600 6.80 10.02 8.55
CA PRO A 600 6.64 9.80 9.98
C PRO A 600 5.52 10.66 10.56
N VAL A 601 4.92 10.17 11.63
CA VAL A 601 3.90 10.83 12.45
C VAL A 601 4.57 11.69 13.52
N GLY A 602 3.98 12.86 13.80
CA GLY A 602 4.39 13.79 14.86
C GLY A 602 5.31 14.93 14.38
N PRO A 603 5.33 16.07 15.09
CA PRO A 603 6.24 17.18 14.80
C PRO A 603 7.66 16.77 15.23
N ASN A 604 8.57 16.62 14.26
CA ASN A 604 10.00 16.33 14.46
C ASN A 604 10.34 14.97 15.12
N GLU A 605 10.10 13.86 14.41
CA GLU A 605 10.67 12.54 14.76
C GLU A 605 10.41 12.12 16.23
N VAL A 606 9.18 12.34 16.73
CA VAL A 606 8.82 11.84 18.07
C VAL A 606 8.88 10.31 18.03
N THR A 607 9.68 9.76 18.94
CA THR A 607 10.06 8.35 18.97
C THR A 607 9.45 7.71 20.20
N PHE A 608 8.61 6.68 20.00
CA PHE A 608 8.11 5.88 21.11
C PHE A 608 9.28 5.08 21.68
N LYS A 609 9.37 5.02 23.02
CA LYS A 609 10.16 3.98 23.65
C LYS A 609 9.38 2.68 23.47
N GLN A 610 10.01 1.68 22.86
CA GLN A 610 9.57 0.31 23.05
C GLN A 610 9.72 0.02 24.56
N GLY A 611 8.82 -0.72 25.22
CA GLY A 611 8.92 -0.91 26.67
C GLY A 611 7.68 -1.54 27.27
#